data_AF-A0A4Z1L5E4-F1
#
_entry.id   AF-A0A4Z1L5E4-F1
#
_cell.length_a   1.000
_cell.length_b   1.000
_cell.length_c   1.000
_cell.angle_alpha   90.00
_cell.angle_beta   90.00
_cell.angle_gamma   90.00
#
_symmetry.space_group_name_H-M   'P 1'
#
loop_
_entity.id
_entity.type
_entity.pdbx_description
1 polymer ?
#
loop_
_entity_poly.entity_id
_entity_poly.type
_entity_poly.pdbx_seq_one_letter_code
_entity_poly.pdbx_strand_id
1 'polypeptide(L)'
;MKNSFFSSMAKFASLSLAVALPTAEVIPSALEARQSCANIATTRSVTRGYWLVVQNTTLSADGVACPTLNFDGTTPGPQITADWGDNVIVHATNKLTDNGTSIHWHGIRQLNNAQYDGVPGITQCPIAPGDTLTYKFYAGNYGSSWYHSHFILQYGDGFFGPLVINGPATANYDVDLGMLFWNYWNHVPVQSLWDKAKTGAPPTLLTGLMNGINTYNGAGKKFQTTFKSGMKYRIRVVSTAVDGHFQFSTDGHSFQVIAMDFVPIVQGTGVYTATTALNLVNPPRRDVMTLPNGGHLVIAFQIDNPGSWLMHCHVAWHASEGLALQVVESEGKILPTIGTAGVSTFQDTCAAWNAWTPTEPFPQDDSGI
;
A
#
# COMPACT_ATOMS: atom_id res chain seq x y z
N MET A 1 40.16 -1.05 -87.92
CA MET A 1 40.65 -0.65 -86.59
C MET A 1 39.56 -0.97 -85.57
N LYS A 2 39.84 -1.96 -84.70
CA LYS A 2 39.19 -2.35 -83.41
C LYS A 2 37.65 -2.29 -83.35
N ASN A 3 36.96 -3.42 -83.61
CA ASN A 3 36.49 -4.47 -82.66
C ASN A 3 35.07 -4.15 -82.12
N SER A 4 33.98 -4.73 -82.66
CA SER A 4 33.36 -6.05 -82.33
C SER A 4 32.59 -6.01 -80.98
N PHE A 5 31.35 -6.49 -80.78
CA PHE A 5 30.70 -7.75 -81.19
C PHE A 5 29.17 -7.71 -80.94
N PHE A 6 28.48 -8.67 -81.56
CA PHE A 6 27.04 -8.97 -81.63
C PHE A 6 26.31 -9.38 -80.33
N SER A 7 25.00 -9.12 -80.31
CA SER A 7 23.84 -9.99 -79.96
C SER A 7 24.06 -11.26 -79.11
N SER A 8 23.26 -11.41 -78.04
CA SER A 8 22.38 -12.59 -77.84
C SER A 8 21.56 -12.48 -76.53
N MET A 9 20.26 -12.79 -76.62
CA MET A 9 19.32 -12.99 -75.52
C MET A 9 19.77 -14.11 -74.57
N ALA A 10 19.65 -13.90 -73.25
CA ALA A 10 19.75 -14.95 -72.25
C ALA A 10 18.68 -14.82 -71.15
N LYS A 11 17.78 -15.82 -71.16
CA LYS A 11 16.97 -16.44 -70.10
C LYS A 11 16.83 -15.72 -68.74
N PHE A 12 15.57 -15.44 -68.38
CA PHE A 12 15.12 -15.23 -67.00
C PHE A 12 15.34 -16.49 -66.16
N ALA A 13 16.06 -16.36 -65.04
CA ALA A 13 16.06 -17.30 -63.94
C ALA A 13 15.50 -16.60 -62.71
N SER A 14 14.35 -17.06 -62.23
CA SER A 14 13.72 -16.65 -60.98
C SER A 14 14.49 -17.27 -59.81
N LEU A 15 15.23 -16.45 -59.05
CA LEU A 15 15.82 -16.85 -57.77
C LEU A 15 14.76 -16.61 -56.68
N SER A 16 14.13 -17.69 -56.20
CA SER A 16 13.24 -17.63 -55.04
C SER A 16 14.08 -17.71 -53.77
N LEU A 17 14.21 -16.58 -53.06
CA LEU A 17 14.89 -16.51 -51.77
C LEU A 17 13.86 -16.86 -50.68
N ALA A 18 13.88 -18.11 -50.21
CA ALA A 18 13.08 -18.52 -49.06
C ALA A 18 13.65 -17.88 -47.78
N VAL A 19 12.94 -16.88 -47.25
CA VAL A 19 13.19 -16.33 -45.90
C VAL A 19 12.57 -17.31 -44.91
N ALA A 20 13.40 -17.96 -44.09
CA ALA A 20 12.93 -18.75 -42.97
C ALA A 20 12.33 -17.81 -41.92
N LEU A 21 11.02 -17.89 -41.71
CA LEU A 21 10.35 -17.26 -40.58
C LEU A 21 10.84 -17.89 -39.28
N PRO A 22 11.11 -17.12 -38.22
CA PRO A 22 11.41 -17.70 -36.92
C PRO A 22 10.19 -18.48 -36.45
N THR A 23 10.44 -19.71 -35.99
CA THR A 23 9.43 -20.55 -35.33
C THR A 23 8.83 -19.76 -34.18
N ALA A 24 7.50 -19.61 -34.18
CA ALA A 24 6.78 -18.98 -33.09
C ALA A 24 7.13 -19.68 -31.77
N GLU A 25 7.78 -18.95 -30.86
CA GLU A 25 7.84 -19.39 -29.46
C GLU A 25 6.41 -19.49 -28.95
N VAL A 26 6.04 -20.70 -28.51
CA VAL A 26 4.77 -20.96 -27.85
C VAL A 26 4.79 -20.17 -26.55
N ILE A 27 4.07 -19.05 -26.52
CA ILE A 27 3.79 -18.32 -25.28
C ILE A 27 2.93 -19.26 -24.43
N PRO A 28 3.38 -19.67 -23.23
CA PRO A 28 2.59 -20.55 -22.37
C PRO A 28 1.23 -19.93 -22.13
N SER A 29 0.19 -20.75 -22.17
CA SER A 29 -1.15 -20.30 -21.83
C SER A 29 -1.16 -19.70 -20.41
N ALA A 30 -2.06 -18.75 -20.14
CA ALA A 30 -2.20 -18.18 -18.79
C ALA A 30 -2.44 -19.26 -17.71
N LEU A 31 -2.93 -20.44 -18.11
CA LEU A 31 -3.10 -21.61 -17.25
C LEU A 31 -1.75 -22.27 -16.91
N GLU A 32 -0.87 -22.46 -17.88
CA GLU A 32 0.49 -22.99 -17.68
C GLU A 32 1.38 -22.01 -16.89
N ALA A 33 1.23 -20.71 -17.12
CA ALA A 33 1.90 -19.68 -16.31
C ALA A 33 1.46 -19.73 -14.84
N ARG A 34 0.14 -19.87 -14.58
CA ARG A 34 -0.42 -20.08 -13.23
C ARG A 34 0.14 -21.36 -12.57
N GLN A 35 0.27 -22.43 -13.34
CA GLN A 35 0.76 -23.71 -12.85
C GLN A 35 2.29 -23.70 -12.59
N SER A 36 3.06 -22.93 -13.36
CA SER A 36 4.50 -22.73 -13.10
C SER A 36 4.77 -21.85 -11.87
N CYS A 37 3.94 -20.83 -11.62
CA CYS A 37 4.00 -20.03 -10.38
C CYS A 37 3.62 -20.85 -9.14
N ALA A 38 2.68 -21.78 -9.28
CA ALA A 38 2.29 -22.68 -8.20
C ALA A 38 3.43 -23.62 -7.76
N ASN A 39 4.34 -23.98 -8.67
CA ASN A 39 5.47 -24.88 -8.37
C ASN A 39 6.71 -24.18 -7.78
N ILE A 40 6.73 -22.83 -7.71
CA ILE A 40 7.83 -22.07 -7.09
C ILE A 40 7.60 -21.88 -5.57
N ALA A 41 6.37 -22.07 -5.08
CA ALA A 41 6.04 -22.06 -3.65
C ALA A 41 6.43 -23.37 -2.96
N THR A 42 7.73 -23.71 -2.95
CA THR A 42 8.31 -24.73 -2.06
C THR A 42 8.88 -24.11 -0.78
N THR A 43 8.61 -22.83 -0.52
CA THR A 43 8.89 -22.21 0.77
C THR A 43 7.99 -22.83 1.83
N ARG A 44 8.60 -23.50 2.81
CA ARG A 44 7.93 -23.93 4.04
C ARG A 44 7.24 -22.71 4.64
N SER A 45 5.91 -22.67 4.59
CA SER A 45 5.11 -21.61 5.22
C SER A 45 5.45 -21.55 6.71
N VAL A 46 5.94 -20.40 7.18
CA VAL A 46 6.23 -20.14 8.59
C VAL A 46 5.18 -19.20 9.16
N THR A 47 4.82 -19.38 10.42
CA THR A 47 4.01 -18.41 11.15
C THR A 47 4.90 -17.41 11.87
N ARG A 48 4.73 -16.11 11.59
CA ARG A 48 5.45 -15.01 12.25
C ARG A 48 4.50 -14.28 13.20
N GLY A 49 4.88 -14.22 14.48
CA GLY A 49 4.11 -13.55 15.53
C GLY A 49 4.70 -12.19 15.87
N TYR A 50 3.84 -11.18 16.01
CA TYR A 50 4.17 -9.82 16.42
C TYR A 50 3.23 -9.37 17.53
N TRP A 51 3.72 -8.48 18.40
CA TRP A 51 2.93 -7.79 19.39
C TRP A 51 3.14 -6.30 19.15
N LEU A 52 2.04 -5.57 18.93
CA LEU A 52 2.04 -4.13 18.76
C LEU A 52 1.26 -3.51 19.89
N VAL A 53 1.88 -2.55 20.57
CA VAL A 53 1.21 -1.71 21.56
C VAL A 53 0.86 -0.39 20.90
N VAL A 54 -0.44 -0.15 20.75
CA VAL A 54 -1.03 1.12 20.34
C VAL A 54 -1.01 2.04 21.56
N GLN A 55 -0.26 3.14 21.50
CA GLN A 55 -0.10 4.06 22.62
C GLN A 55 0.13 5.51 22.18
N ASN A 56 0.01 6.43 23.13
CA ASN A 56 0.46 7.80 22.97
C ASN A 56 1.85 7.98 23.61
N THR A 57 2.69 8.82 23.01
CA THR A 57 3.93 9.27 23.65
C THR A 57 4.32 10.65 23.13
N THR A 58 5.30 11.28 23.74
CA THR A 58 5.89 12.52 23.23
C THR A 58 7.17 12.19 22.47
N LEU A 59 7.25 12.58 21.20
CA LEU A 59 8.44 12.41 20.36
C LEU A 59 8.97 13.76 19.88
N SER A 60 10.26 13.81 19.56
CA SER A 60 10.92 14.99 18.99
C SER A 60 11.56 14.64 17.65
N ALA A 61 10.72 14.33 16.67
CA ALA A 61 11.11 13.86 15.34
C ALA A 61 11.96 14.90 14.57
N ASP A 62 11.64 16.18 14.72
CA ASP A 62 12.29 17.30 14.03
C ASP A 62 12.96 18.31 14.97
N GLY A 63 13.12 17.94 16.24
CA GLY A 63 13.64 18.82 17.29
C GLY A 63 12.58 19.59 18.09
N VAL A 64 11.29 19.45 17.74
CA VAL A 64 10.18 19.96 18.56
C VAL A 64 9.48 18.76 19.22
N ALA A 65 9.35 18.78 20.55
CA ALA A 65 8.63 17.74 21.26
C ALA A 65 7.11 17.93 21.09
N CYS A 66 6.42 16.93 20.57
CA CYS A 66 4.97 16.95 20.40
C CYS A 66 4.33 15.60 20.77
N PRO A 67 3.05 15.60 21.18
CA PRO A 67 2.29 14.36 21.35
C PRO A 67 2.20 13.62 20.01
N THR A 68 2.31 12.29 20.09
CA THR A 68 2.20 11.38 18.94
C THR A 68 1.41 10.17 19.36
N LEU A 69 0.75 9.57 18.38
CA LEU A 69 0.11 8.27 18.49
C LEU A 69 0.94 7.27 17.68
N ASN A 70 1.29 6.12 18.25
CA ASN A 70 2.27 5.24 17.64
C ASN A 70 2.15 3.78 18.07
N PHE A 71 2.89 2.94 17.35
CA PHE A 71 3.14 1.55 17.69
C PHE A 71 4.50 1.44 18.41
N ASP A 72 4.49 0.89 19.62
CA ASP A 72 5.67 0.59 20.44
C ASP A 72 6.61 1.79 20.74
N GLY A 73 6.08 3.01 20.75
CA GLY A 73 6.80 4.21 21.18
C GLY A 73 7.61 4.88 20.09
N THR A 74 7.43 4.48 18.83
CA THR A 74 8.24 4.94 17.70
C THR A 74 7.39 5.35 16.51
N THR A 75 7.81 6.39 15.78
CA THR A 75 7.24 6.73 14.47
C THR A 75 8.38 6.87 13.44
N PRO A 76 8.40 6.08 12.35
CA PRO A 76 7.50 4.96 12.05
C PRO A 76 7.55 3.86 13.13
N GLY A 77 6.48 3.08 13.25
CA GLY A 77 6.40 1.92 14.12
C GLY A 77 7.35 0.78 13.72
N PRO A 78 7.40 -0.33 14.49
CA PRO A 78 8.28 -1.45 14.23
C PRO A 78 8.00 -2.12 12.88
N GLN A 79 9.05 -2.62 12.22
CA GLN A 79 8.89 -3.31 10.94
C GLN A 79 8.28 -4.69 11.12
N ILE A 80 7.18 -4.96 10.43
CA ILE A 80 6.67 -6.32 10.21
C ILE A 80 7.33 -6.86 8.94
N THR A 81 7.98 -8.01 9.06
CA THR A 81 8.70 -8.66 7.95
C THR A 81 8.26 -10.11 7.79
N ALA A 82 7.81 -10.47 6.61
CA ALA A 82 7.48 -11.85 6.26
C ALA A 82 8.16 -12.26 4.97
N ASP A 83 8.25 -13.56 4.71
CA ASP A 83 8.59 -14.07 3.38
C ASP A 83 7.29 -14.43 2.65
N TRP A 84 7.31 -14.35 1.31
CA TRP A 84 6.16 -14.71 0.49
C TRP A 84 5.68 -16.13 0.79
N GLY A 85 4.41 -16.25 1.20
CA GLY A 85 3.79 -17.51 1.61
C GLY A 85 3.76 -17.79 3.12
N ASP A 86 4.27 -16.88 3.94
CA ASP A 86 4.14 -16.98 5.40
C ASP A 86 2.73 -16.62 5.90
N ASN A 87 2.41 -17.09 7.11
CA ASN A 87 1.28 -16.60 7.88
C ASN A 87 1.78 -15.57 8.89
N VAL A 88 1.11 -14.43 8.98
CA VAL A 88 1.44 -13.37 9.94
C VAL A 88 0.34 -13.28 10.98
N ILE A 89 0.74 -13.24 12.25
CA ILE A 89 -0.14 -13.05 13.41
C ILE A 89 0.34 -11.81 14.14
N VAL A 90 -0.56 -10.84 14.35
CA VAL A 90 -0.24 -9.60 15.05
C VAL A 90 -1.23 -9.38 16.19
N HIS A 91 -0.74 -9.38 17.42
CA HIS A 91 -1.50 -9.05 18.61
C HIS A 91 -1.43 -7.54 18.83
N ALA A 92 -2.53 -6.84 18.59
CA ALA A 92 -2.63 -5.39 18.71
C ALA A 92 -3.36 -5.01 19.99
N THR A 93 -2.63 -4.46 20.97
CA THR A 93 -3.21 -4.03 22.25
C THR A 93 -3.40 -2.53 22.27
N ASN A 94 -4.63 -2.06 22.47
CA ASN A 94 -4.93 -0.64 22.63
C ASN A 94 -4.64 -0.18 24.06
N LYS A 95 -3.59 0.64 24.25
CA LYS A 95 -3.26 1.28 25.53
C LYS A 95 -3.59 2.78 25.55
N LEU A 96 -4.28 3.29 24.54
CA LEU A 96 -4.88 4.62 24.61
C LEU A 96 -5.98 4.63 25.69
N THR A 97 -6.30 5.80 26.20
CA THR A 97 -7.31 5.97 27.25
C THR A 97 -8.61 6.58 26.72
N ASP A 98 -8.55 7.26 25.59
CA ASP A 98 -9.55 8.17 25.08
C ASP A 98 -9.98 7.89 23.63
N ASN A 99 -9.38 6.89 22.97
CA ASN A 99 -9.71 6.52 21.59
C ASN A 99 -9.79 4.99 21.43
N GLY A 100 -10.70 4.56 20.57
CA GLY A 100 -10.59 3.27 19.90
C GLY A 100 -9.41 3.26 18.92
N THR A 101 -9.14 2.11 18.31
CA THR A 101 -8.18 1.99 17.21
C THR A 101 -8.58 0.85 16.29
N SER A 102 -8.07 0.83 15.07
CA SER A 102 -8.12 -0.35 14.20
C SER A 102 -6.91 -0.33 13.29
N ILE A 103 -6.26 -1.47 13.05
CA ILE A 103 -5.04 -1.52 12.24
C ILE A 103 -5.34 -2.15 10.89
N HIS A 104 -5.16 -1.36 9.83
CA HIS A 104 -5.26 -1.83 8.45
C HIS A 104 -3.90 -2.22 7.87
N TRP A 105 -3.91 -3.28 7.06
CA TRP A 105 -2.73 -3.86 6.42
C TRP A 105 -2.70 -3.47 4.95
N HIS A 106 -2.26 -2.24 4.68
CA HIS A 106 -2.39 -1.61 3.36
C HIS A 106 -1.88 -2.51 2.23
N GLY A 107 -2.71 -2.75 1.21
CA GLY A 107 -2.38 -3.58 0.05
C GLY A 107 -2.31 -5.10 0.32
N ILE A 108 -2.47 -5.57 1.56
CA ILE A 108 -2.64 -7.00 1.82
C ILE A 108 -4.03 -7.41 1.34
N ARG A 109 -4.05 -8.42 0.46
CA ARG A 109 -5.28 -8.81 -0.25
C ARG A 109 -6.42 -9.30 0.65
N GLN A 110 -6.11 -9.84 1.82
CA GLN A 110 -7.10 -10.47 2.71
C GLN A 110 -7.99 -11.51 2.01
N LEU A 111 -7.40 -12.31 1.12
CA LEU A 111 -8.14 -13.32 0.37
C LEU A 111 -8.85 -14.28 1.34
N ASN A 112 -10.17 -14.32 1.28
CA ASN A 112 -11.02 -15.11 2.16
C ASN A 112 -10.86 -14.76 3.66
N ASN A 113 -10.51 -13.52 3.97
CA ASN A 113 -10.07 -13.12 5.31
C ASN A 113 -10.48 -11.69 5.67
N ALA A 114 -11.62 -11.24 5.15
CA ALA A 114 -12.09 -9.85 5.24
C ALA A 114 -12.20 -9.31 6.68
N GLN A 115 -12.52 -10.17 7.66
CA GLN A 115 -12.67 -9.76 9.06
C GLN A 115 -11.39 -9.24 9.73
N TYR A 116 -10.22 -9.47 9.12
CA TYR A 116 -8.93 -8.95 9.62
C TYR A 116 -8.38 -7.82 8.75
N ASP A 117 -9.19 -7.24 7.85
CA ASP A 117 -8.76 -6.11 7.02
C ASP A 117 -8.47 -4.85 7.85
N GLY A 118 -9.18 -4.65 8.97
CA GLY A 118 -8.86 -3.58 9.90
C GLY A 118 -9.56 -2.25 9.64
N VAL A 119 -10.73 -2.26 8.99
CA VAL A 119 -11.53 -1.05 8.75
C VAL A 119 -12.69 -0.99 9.75
N PRO A 120 -12.69 -0.03 10.70
CA PRO A 120 -13.75 0.11 11.69
C PRO A 120 -15.07 0.49 11.01
N GLY A 121 -16.17 -0.08 11.48
CA GLY A 121 -17.50 0.12 10.89
C GLY A 121 -17.77 -0.70 9.62
N ILE A 122 -16.76 -1.37 9.06
CA ILE A 122 -16.90 -2.27 7.90
C ILE A 122 -16.52 -3.70 8.28
N THR A 123 -15.26 -3.93 8.64
CA THR A 123 -14.74 -5.29 8.88
C THR A 123 -14.59 -5.64 10.35
N GLN A 124 -14.64 -4.63 11.23
CA GLN A 124 -14.61 -4.80 12.69
C GLN A 124 -15.22 -3.59 13.41
N CYS A 125 -15.52 -3.73 14.71
CA CYS A 125 -15.59 -2.57 15.59
C CYS A 125 -14.17 -2.10 15.97
N PRO A 126 -13.99 -0.84 16.41
CA PRO A 126 -12.73 -0.40 16.98
C PRO A 126 -12.32 -1.25 18.18
N ILE A 127 -11.01 -1.47 18.35
CA ILE A 127 -10.43 -2.08 19.54
C ILE A 127 -10.55 -1.08 20.68
N ALA A 128 -11.31 -1.40 21.72
CA ALA A 128 -11.51 -0.52 22.87
C ALA A 128 -10.22 -0.33 23.69
N PRO A 129 -10.06 0.81 24.40
CA PRO A 129 -9.03 0.98 25.42
C PRO A 129 -8.89 -0.21 26.38
N GLY A 130 -7.65 -0.72 26.51
CA GLY A 130 -7.30 -1.88 27.33
C GLY A 130 -7.48 -3.23 26.64
N ASP A 131 -8.15 -3.29 25.48
CA ASP A 131 -8.45 -4.53 24.77
C ASP A 131 -7.37 -4.91 23.74
N THR A 132 -7.41 -6.15 23.25
CA THR A 132 -6.47 -6.68 22.26
C THR A 132 -7.18 -7.46 21.16
N LEU A 133 -6.95 -7.07 19.90
CA LEU A 133 -7.34 -7.88 18.74
C LEU A 133 -6.12 -8.58 18.14
N THR A 134 -6.26 -9.87 17.86
CA THR A 134 -5.24 -10.65 17.15
C THR A 134 -5.58 -10.77 15.68
N TYR A 135 -4.90 -9.99 14.85
CA TYR A 135 -5.00 -10.06 13.41
C TYR A 135 -4.22 -11.26 12.87
N LYS A 136 -4.77 -11.92 11.85
CA LYS A 136 -4.12 -13.03 11.17
C LYS A 136 -4.29 -12.83 9.67
N PHE A 137 -3.21 -12.90 8.90
CA PHE A 137 -3.30 -12.82 7.44
C PHE A 137 -2.20 -13.63 6.76
N TYR A 138 -2.48 -14.05 5.53
CA TYR A 138 -1.53 -14.75 4.68
C TYR A 138 -0.74 -13.74 3.83
N ALA A 139 0.58 -13.87 3.82
CA ALA A 139 1.48 -13.07 3.00
C ALA A 139 1.44 -13.54 1.53
N GLY A 140 0.30 -13.37 0.87
CA GLY A 140 0.06 -13.82 -0.50
C GLY A 140 0.63 -12.91 -1.60
N ASN A 141 1.01 -11.68 -1.23
CA ASN A 141 1.72 -10.71 -2.05
C ASN A 141 3.15 -10.55 -1.54
N TYR A 142 4.08 -10.04 -2.35
CA TYR A 142 5.44 -9.69 -1.93
C TYR A 142 5.83 -8.31 -2.42
N GLY A 143 6.65 -7.59 -1.66
CA GLY A 143 7.05 -6.23 -1.99
C GLY A 143 7.16 -5.34 -0.76
N SER A 144 6.73 -4.10 -0.91
CA SER A 144 6.79 -3.06 0.10
C SER A 144 5.40 -2.49 0.32
N SER A 145 4.97 -2.46 1.57
CA SER A 145 3.78 -1.73 1.98
C SER A 145 3.96 -1.23 3.41
N TRP A 146 2.87 -0.92 4.06
CA TRP A 146 2.80 -0.33 5.38
C TRP A 146 1.53 -0.79 6.07
N TYR A 147 1.51 -0.67 7.39
CA TYR A 147 0.30 -0.83 8.19
C TYR A 147 0.04 0.48 8.92
N HIS A 148 -1.21 0.81 9.14
CA HIS A 148 -1.59 2.08 9.78
C HIS A 148 -2.91 1.96 10.51
N SER A 149 -3.17 2.92 11.42
CA SER A 149 -4.51 3.06 11.95
C SER A 149 -5.48 3.45 10.82
N HIS A 150 -6.64 2.81 10.79
CA HIS A 150 -7.79 3.13 9.93
C HIS A 150 -8.95 3.69 10.77
N PHE A 151 -8.65 4.19 11.97
CA PHE A 151 -9.61 4.82 12.85
C PHE A 151 -9.34 6.32 12.84
N ILE A 152 -10.25 7.08 12.23
CA ILE A 152 -10.19 8.55 12.12
C ILE A 152 -8.82 9.05 11.59
N LEU A 153 -8.38 10.23 12.02
CA LEU A 153 -7.12 10.85 11.62
C LEU A 153 -5.87 10.29 12.33
N GLN A 154 -5.98 9.15 13.04
CA GLN A 154 -4.93 8.65 13.93
C GLN A 154 -3.57 8.47 13.23
N TYR A 155 -3.53 7.93 12.01
CA TYR A 155 -2.24 7.70 11.33
C TYR A 155 -1.47 9.00 11.07
N GLY A 156 -2.17 10.14 10.99
CA GLY A 156 -1.56 11.46 10.85
C GLY A 156 -0.68 11.86 12.04
N ASP A 157 -0.94 11.30 13.22
CA ASP A 157 -0.18 11.53 14.46
C ASP A 157 0.99 10.55 14.65
N GLY A 158 1.30 9.74 13.63
CA GLY A 158 2.42 8.80 13.62
C GLY A 158 2.03 7.32 13.70
N PHE A 159 0.74 7.00 13.61
CA PHE A 159 0.16 5.66 13.76
C PHE A 159 0.32 4.81 12.50
N PHE A 160 1.56 4.62 12.06
CA PHE A 160 1.90 3.80 10.91
C PHE A 160 3.25 3.11 11.09
N GLY A 161 3.47 2.02 10.36
CA GLY A 161 4.75 1.32 10.36
C GLY A 161 4.99 0.52 9.08
N PRO A 162 6.22 0.02 8.87
CA PRO A 162 6.59 -0.67 7.65
C PRO A 162 6.11 -2.13 7.62
N LEU A 163 5.58 -2.54 6.47
CA LEU A 163 5.21 -3.92 6.17
C LEU A 163 6.00 -4.40 4.95
N VAL A 164 6.99 -5.26 5.18
CA VAL A 164 7.86 -5.79 4.14
C VAL A 164 7.58 -7.28 3.97
N ILE A 165 7.21 -7.68 2.76
CA ILE A 165 7.13 -9.10 2.42
C ILE A 165 8.22 -9.41 1.39
N ASN A 166 9.21 -10.19 1.80
CA ASN A 166 10.31 -10.60 0.93
C ASN A 166 9.80 -11.53 -0.17
N GLY A 167 10.38 -11.38 -1.35
CA GLY A 167 10.07 -12.19 -2.52
C GLY A 167 10.93 -11.77 -3.70
N PRO A 168 10.61 -12.27 -4.90
CA PRO A 168 11.34 -11.93 -6.12
C PRO A 168 11.36 -10.42 -6.40
N ALA A 169 12.34 -10.00 -7.21
CA ALA A 169 12.45 -8.63 -7.72
C ALA A 169 12.72 -8.65 -9.23
N THR A 170 12.28 -7.61 -9.93
CA THR A 170 12.42 -7.49 -11.40
C THR A 170 13.79 -6.98 -11.84
N ALA A 171 14.64 -6.54 -10.91
CA ALA A 171 16.04 -6.19 -11.16
C ALA A 171 16.93 -6.56 -9.96
N ASN A 172 18.18 -6.87 -10.26
CA ASN A 172 19.19 -7.19 -9.24
C ASN A 172 19.65 -5.92 -8.51
N TYR A 173 19.86 -6.07 -7.20
CA TYR A 173 20.43 -5.06 -6.33
C TYR A 173 21.40 -5.75 -5.35
N ASP A 174 22.37 -5.00 -4.84
CA ASP A 174 23.39 -5.52 -3.92
C ASP A 174 22.97 -5.33 -2.45
N VAL A 175 22.23 -4.26 -2.17
CA VAL A 175 21.80 -3.89 -0.81
C VAL A 175 20.33 -3.49 -0.81
N ASP A 176 19.54 -4.05 0.10
CA ASP A 176 18.20 -3.52 0.42
C ASP A 176 18.35 -2.49 1.54
N LEU A 177 18.12 -1.22 1.22
CA LEU A 177 18.14 -0.13 2.21
C LEU A 177 16.93 -0.18 3.14
N GLY A 178 15.87 -0.87 2.73
CA GLY A 178 14.61 -0.92 3.45
C GLY A 178 13.68 0.26 3.14
N MET A 179 12.81 0.54 4.10
CA MET A 179 11.70 1.50 3.98
C MET A 179 12.17 2.94 4.15
N LEU A 180 11.63 3.82 3.31
CA LEU A 180 11.86 5.26 3.35
C LEU A 180 10.49 5.95 3.35
N PHE A 181 10.01 6.30 4.54
CA PHE A 181 8.74 7.00 4.70
C PHE A 181 8.86 8.50 4.42
N TRP A 182 7.82 9.04 3.80
CA TRP A 182 7.65 10.47 3.55
C TRP A 182 6.29 10.89 4.09
N ASN A 183 6.28 11.82 5.04
CA ASN A 183 5.03 12.36 5.57
C ASN A 183 5.16 13.84 5.85
N TYR A 184 4.02 14.54 5.81
CA TYR A 184 3.93 15.85 6.42
C TYR A 184 3.77 15.71 7.94
N TRP A 185 4.15 16.76 8.67
CA TRP A 185 4.22 16.73 10.12
C TRP A 185 3.80 18.06 10.73
N ASN A 186 3.23 17.96 11.92
CA ASN A 186 2.73 19.08 12.69
C ASN A 186 3.09 18.88 14.16
N HIS A 187 3.09 19.97 14.94
CA HIS A 187 3.47 19.93 16.36
C HIS A 187 2.29 19.89 17.31
N VAL A 188 1.06 19.77 16.76
CA VAL A 188 -0.15 19.47 17.50
C VAL A 188 -0.88 18.30 16.84
N PRO A 189 -1.68 17.51 17.59
CA PRO A 189 -2.40 16.38 17.03
C PRO A 189 -3.22 16.77 15.80
N VAL A 190 -3.20 15.94 14.76
CA VAL A 190 -3.90 16.16 13.49
C VAL A 190 -5.41 16.28 13.74
N GLN A 191 -5.96 15.52 14.69
CA GLN A 191 -7.36 15.62 15.11
C GLN A 191 -7.73 17.04 15.57
N SER A 192 -6.81 17.78 16.22
CA SER A 192 -7.09 19.15 16.66
C SER A 192 -7.25 20.14 15.51
N LEU A 193 -6.86 19.76 14.30
CA LEU A 193 -7.03 20.57 13.09
C LEU A 193 -8.31 20.22 12.32
N TRP A 194 -9.03 19.17 12.72
CA TRP A 194 -10.22 18.67 12.03
C TRP A 194 -11.32 19.73 11.92
N ASP A 195 -11.59 20.47 12.99
CA ASP A 195 -12.61 21.53 13.00
C ASP A 195 -12.39 22.59 11.92
N LYS A 196 -11.12 22.83 11.55
CA LYS A 196 -10.78 23.70 10.44
C LYS A 196 -10.87 22.96 9.11
N ALA A 197 -10.30 21.75 9.01
CA ALA A 197 -10.27 20.97 7.79
C ALA A 197 -11.68 20.76 7.20
N LYS A 198 -12.63 20.36 8.04
CA LYS A 198 -14.03 20.08 7.64
C LYS A 198 -14.83 21.28 7.14
N THR A 199 -14.28 22.49 7.23
CA THR A 199 -14.85 23.69 6.59
C THR A 199 -14.52 23.79 5.09
N GLY A 200 -13.79 22.80 4.55
CA GLY A 200 -13.39 22.73 3.14
C GLY A 200 -12.04 23.38 2.85
N ALA A 201 -11.27 23.75 3.88
CA ALA A 201 -9.94 24.33 3.75
C ALA A 201 -8.92 23.51 4.55
N PRO A 202 -8.36 22.42 3.96
CA PRO A 202 -7.36 21.60 4.61
C PRO A 202 -6.19 22.45 5.15
N PRO A 203 -5.81 22.25 6.43
CA PRO A 203 -4.74 23.02 7.06
C PRO A 203 -3.39 22.64 6.45
N THR A 204 -2.56 23.65 6.17
CA THR A 204 -1.15 23.41 5.84
C THR A 204 -0.41 22.92 7.08
N LEU A 205 0.21 21.75 6.98
CA LEU A 205 1.06 21.21 8.04
C LEU A 205 2.44 21.90 8.03
N LEU A 206 3.10 21.97 9.19
CA LEU A 206 4.25 22.85 9.42
C LEU A 206 5.52 22.42 8.69
N THR A 207 5.73 21.12 8.51
CA THR A 207 6.95 20.56 7.93
C THR A 207 6.68 19.17 7.34
N GLY A 208 7.72 18.44 6.95
CA GLY A 208 7.65 17.01 6.66
C GLY A 208 8.73 16.24 7.40
N LEU A 209 8.63 14.92 7.42
CA LEU A 209 9.63 14.00 7.94
C LEU A 209 10.05 13.03 6.83
N MET A 210 11.34 12.70 6.83
CA MET A 210 11.87 11.61 6.04
C MET A 210 12.31 10.50 7.00
N ASN A 211 11.65 9.35 6.90
CA ASN A 211 11.82 8.22 7.80
C ASN A 211 11.72 8.59 9.30
N GLY A 212 10.77 9.46 9.64
CA GLY A 212 10.51 9.88 11.01
C GLY A 212 11.42 11.00 11.54
N ILE A 213 12.31 11.58 10.72
CA ILE A 213 13.17 12.68 11.17
C ILE A 213 13.27 13.83 10.17
N ASN A 214 13.46 15.04 10.70
CA ASN A 214 13.84 16.22 9.92
C ASN A 214 14.53 17.27 10.81
N THR A 215 14.87 18.41 10.23
CA THR A 215 15.22 19.62 10.95
C THR A 215 14.03 20.59 10.95
N TYR A 216 13.80 21.29 12.06
CA TYR A 216 12.85 22.40 12.14
C TYR A 216 13.43 23.54 12.96
N ASN A 217 13.39 24.78 12.43
CA ASN A 217 13.89 25.99 13.09
C ASN A 217 15.27 25.86 13.78
N GLY A 218 16.20 25.15 13.12
CA GLY A 218 17.57 24.97 13.62
C GLY A 218 17.77 23.81 14.62
N ALA A 219 16.70 23.08 14.97
CA ALA A 219 16.75 21.85 15.75
C ALA A 219 16.55 20.61 14.86
N GLY A 220 16.68 19.42 15.44
CA GLY A 220 16.49 18.13 14.74
C GLY A 220 17.67 17.73 13.86
N LYS A 221 17.45 16.70 13.03
CA LYS A 221 18.46 16.16 12.10
C LYS A 221 17.81 15.69 10.80
N LYS A 222 18.48 15.92 9.68
CA LYS A 222 18.07 15.36 8.38
C LYS A 222 18.28 13.85 8.36
N PHE A 223 17.43 13.14 7.64
CA PHE A 223 17.71 11.78 7.24
C PHE A 223 19.01 11.72 6.44
N GLN A 224 19.87 10.76 6.78
CA GLN A 224 21.14 10.53 6.12
C GLN A 224 21.38 9.03 5.98
N THR A 225 21.81 8.62 4.79
CA THR A 225 22.32 7.27 4.52
C THR A 225 23.59 7.37 3.68
N THR A 226 24.40 6.31 3.68
CA THR A 226 25.68 6.27 2.95
C THR A 226 25.64 5.19 1.87
N PHE A 227 26.01 5.57 0.65
CA PHE A 227 26.17 4.63 -0.45
C PHE A 227 27.63 4.31 -0.70
N LYS A 228 27.92 3.03 -0.90
CA LYS A 228 29.22 2.56 -1.37
C LYS A 228 29.25 2.62 -2.89
N SER A 229 30.30 3.24 -3.43
CA SER A 229 30.49 3.36 -4.88
C SER A 229 30.46 1.99 -5.57
N GLY A 230 29.76 1.92 -6.71
CA GLY A 230 29.59 0.70 -7.50
C GLY A 230 28.48 -0.24 -7.04
N MET A 231 27.82 0.01 -5.90
CA MET A 231 26.71 -0.82 -5.41
C MET A 231 25.34 -0.32 -5.88
N LYS A 232 24.40 -1.24 -6.08
CA LYS A 232 22.98 -0.99 -6.38
C LYS A 232 22.14 -1.13 -5.11
N TYR A 233 21.41 -0.09 -4.78
CA TYR A 233 20.54 -0.05 -3.59
C TYR A 233 19.07 -0.14 -3.99
N ARG A 234 18.33 -1.05 -3.33
CA ARG A 234 16.87 -1.05 -3.34
C ARG A 234 16.37 -0.12 -2.24
N ILE A 235 15.51 0.84 -2.60
CA ILE A 235 14.87 1.77 -1.66
C ILE A 235 13.36 1.58 -1.78
N ARG A 236 12.67 1.46 -0.65
CA ARG A 236 11.22 1.20 -0.59
C ARG A 236 10.52 2.47 -0.14
N VAL A 237 10.18 3.33 -1.10
CA VAL A 237 9.60 4.65 -0.82
C VAL A 237 8.10 4.54 -0.58
N VAL A 238 7.61 5.10 0.53
CA VAL A 238 6.18 5.15 0.88
C VAL A 238 5.81 6.55 1.33
N SER A 239 4.69 7.06 0.80
CA SER A 239 4.07 8.29 1.28
C SER A 239 3.02 7.94 2.33
N THR A 240 3.13 8.51 3.52
CA THR A 240 2.14 8.41 4.61
C THR A 240 1.60 9.77 5.01
N ALA A 241 1.64 10.72 4.07
CA ALA A 241 1.06 12.04 4.22
C ALA A 241 -0.46 11.98 4.47
N VAL A 242 -0.91 12.76 5.46
CA VAL A 242 -2.33 13.06 5.72
C VAL A 242 -2.98 13.73 4.50
N ASP A 243 -2.24 14.63 3.86
CA ASP A 243 -2.62 15.34 2.64
C ASP A 243 -1.36 15.73 1.86
N GLY A 244 -1.47 15.82 0.54
CA GLY A 244 -0.40 16.23 -0.36
C GLY A 244 0.26 15.09 -1.13
N HIS A 245 1.04 15.48 -2.14
CA HIS A 245 1.76 14.58 -3.03
C HIS A 245 3.25 14.91 -3.02
N PHE A 246 4.11 13.90 -3.06
CA PHE A 246 5.56 14.07 -3.10
C PHE A 246 6.12 13.74 -4.47
N GLN A 247 7.05 14.58 -4.93
CA GLN A 247 7.93 14.26 -6.04
C GLN A 247 9.32 13.92 -5.49
N PHE A 248 9.65 12.64 -5.46
CA PHE A 248 10.92 12.14 -4.95
C PHE A 248 12.04 12.28 -5.99
N SER A 249 13.18 12.83 -5.57
CA SER A 249 14.40 12.95 -6.39
C SER A 249 15.65 12.77 -5.52
N THR A 250 16.77 12.44 -6.15
CA THR A 250 18.10 12.48 -5.53
C THR A 250 19.05 13.11 -6.53
N ASP A 251 19.65 14.24 -6.17
CA ASP A 251 20.51 15.01 -7.06
C ASP A 251 21.65 14.14 -7.63
N GLY A 252 21.86 14.25 -8.95
CA GLY A 252 22.89 13.49 -9.66
C GLY A 252 22.61 11.99 -9.82
N HIS A 253 21.44 11.49 -9.42
CA HIS A 253 21.09 10.06 -9.53
C HIS A 253 19.81 9.85 -10.33
N SER A 254 19.75 8.73 -11.07
CA SER A 254 18.56 8.24 -11.73
C SER A 254 17.98 7.05 -10.97
N PHE A 255 16.65 6.89 -10.98
CA PHE A 255 16.00 5.72 -10.41
C PHE A 255 15.55 4.74 -11.48
N GLN A 256 15.69 3.45 -11.18
CA GLN A 256 14.96 2.39 -11.87
C GLN A 256 13.80 1.95 -10.96
N VAL A 257 12.57 2.24 -11.37
CA VAL A 257 11.37 1.78 -10.65
C VAL A 257 11.15 0.29 -10.97
N ILE A 258 11.19 -0.56 -9.94
CA ILE A 258 11.07 -2.02 -10.07
C ILE A 258 9.73 -2.57 -9.55
N ALA A 259 8.96 -1.75 -8.83
CA ALA A 259 7.62 -2.03 -8.30
C ALA A 259 6.85 -0.71 -8.03
N MET A 260 5.52 -0.73 -8.13
CA MET A 260 4.61 0.25 -7.52
C MET A 260 3.59 -0.52 -6.67
N ASP A 261 3.47 -0.15 -5.39
CA ASP A 261 2.75 -0.93 -4.39
C ASP A 261 3.23 -2.41 -4.43
N PHE A 262 2.35 -3.40 -4.37
CA PHE A 262 2.74 -4.81 -4.52
C PHE A 262 2.92 -5.30 -5.99
N VAL A 263 3.05 -4.40 -7.00
CA VAL A 263 3.04 -4.78 -8.43
C VAL A 263 3.98 -3.94 -9.35
N PRO A 264 4.78 -4.51 -10.26
CA PRO A 264 5.63 -3.75 -11.22
C PRO A 264 4.91 -3.12 -12.45
N ILE A 265 5.07 -1.82 -12.78
CA ILE A 265 4.23 -1.10 -13.81
C ILE A 265 4.79 0.23 -14.45
N VAL A 266 4.05 0.85 -15.43
CA VAL A 266 4.21 2.18 -16.15
C VAL A 266 2.84 2.90 -16.37
N GLN A 267 2.69 4.25 -16.37
CA GLN A 267 1.38 4.99 -16.36
C GLN A 267 1.13 6.04 -17.50
N GLY A 268 -0.11 6.60 -17.64
CA GLY A 268 -0.55 7.62 -18.64
C GLY A 268 -1.64 8.62 -18.14
N THR A 269 -2.11 9.59 -18.98
CA THR A 269 -2.99 10.75 -18.60
C THR A 269 -4.14 11.09 -19.63
N GLY A 270 -5.27 11.71 -19.22
CA GLY A 270 -6.37 12.23 -20.11
C GLY A 270 -7.79 12.40 -19.51
N VAL A 271 -8.74 13.03 -20.24
CA VAL A 271 -10.19 13.21 -19.89
C VAL A 271 -11.06 12.06 -20.46
N TYR A 272 -12.13 11.65 -19.77
CA TYR A 272 -12.98 10.53 -20.23
C TYR A 272 -13.95 10.97 -21.30
N THR A 273 -14.06 10.17 -22.34
CA THR A 273 -15.18 10.13 -23.25
C THR A 273 -15.55 8.66 -23.47
N ALA A 274 -16.75 8.39 -24.00
CA ALA A 274 -17.11 7.03 -24.41
C ALA A 274 -16.16 6.44 -25.50
N THR A 275 -15.31 7.29 -26.08
CA THR A 275 -14.28 6.93 -27.06
C THR A 275 -12.86 6.89 -26.47
N THR A 276 -12.68 7.12 -25.16
CA THR A 276 -11.38 7.00 -24.51
C THR A 276 -10.90 5.56 -24.63
N ALA A 277 -9.78 5.37 -25.33
CA ALA A 277 -9.19 4.06 -25.51
C ALA A 277 -8.74 3.51 -24.14
N LEU A 278 -9.32 2.39 -23.73
CA LEU A 278 -8.90 1.68 -22.53
C LEU A 278 -7.74 0.74 -22.86
N ASN A 279 -6.66 0.79 -22.08
CA ASN A 279 -5.65 -0.25 -22.13
C ASN A 279 -6.17 -1.48 -21.37
N LEU A 280 -6.58 -2.52 -22.09
CA LEU A 280 -7.08 -3.77 -21.51
C LEU A 280 -6.03 -4.89 -21.52
N VAL A 281 -4.86 -4.67 -22.12
CA VAL A 281 -3.79 -5.67 -22.29
C VAL A 281 -2.66 -5.36 -21.32
N ASN A 282 -2.66 -6.04 -20.17
CA ASN A 282 -1.72 -5.83 -19.07
C ASN A 282 -1.57 -4.35 -18.66
N PRO A 283 -2.68 -3.66 -18.31
CA PRO A 283 -2.60 -2.31 -17.77
C PRO A 283 -1.90 -2.28 -16.41
N PRO A 284 -1.56 -1.09 -15.91
CA PRO A 284 -1.10 -0.92 -14.55
C PRO A 284 -2.07 -1.56 -13.56
N ARG A 285 -1.54 -2.41 -12.69
CA ARG A 285 -2.26 -3.03 -11.58
C ARG A 285 -1.55 -2.60 -10.31
N ARG A 286 -2.30 -2.08 -9.34
CA ARG A 286 -1.83 -1.56 -8.06
C ARG A 286 -3.03 -1.31 -7.14
N ASP A 287 -2.83 -0.87 -5.91
CA ASP A 287 -3.90 -0.65 -4.93
C ASP A 287 -4.25 0.83 -4.69
N VAL A 288 -3.33 1.76 -4.96
CA VAL A 288 -3.61 3.21 -4.89
C VAL A 288 -3.32 3.90 -6.21
N MET A 289 -4.27 4.68 -6.74
CA MET A 289 -4.08 5.45 -7.97
C MET A 289 -4.68 6.85 -7.85
N THR A 290 -3.98 7.85 -8.41
CA THR A 290 -4.48 9.22 -8.44
C THR A 290 -5.68 9.33 -9.37
N LEU A 291 -6.79 9.86 -8.86
CA LEU A 291 -7.87 10.41 -9.65
C LEU A 291 -7.48 11.84 -10.09
N PRO A 292 -7.24 12.11 -11.39
CA PRO A 292 -6.83 13.44 -11.84
C PRO A 292 -7.91 14.49 -11.58
N ASN A 293 -7.50 15.70 -11.13
CA ASN A 293 -8.44 16.80 -10.94
C ASN A 293 -9.15 17.17 -12.25
N GLY A 294 -10.49 17.29 -12.20
CA GLY A 294 -11.33 17.49 -13.39
C GLY A 294 -11.30 16.34 -14.40
N GLY A 295 -10.71 15.21 -14.03
CA GLY A 295 -10.56 14.02 -14.86
C GLY A 295 -11.39 12.84 -14.37
N HIS A 296 -10.90 11.64 -14.62
CA HIS A 296 -11.56 10.38 -14.30
C HIS A 296 -10.52 9.29 -14.05
N LEU A 297 -10.94 8.23 -13.39
CA LEU A 297 -10.17 7.02 -13.20
C LEU A 297 -11.08 5.83 -13.51
N VAL A 298 -10.67 4.98 -14.44
CA VAL A 298 -11.34 3.71 -14.75
C VAL A 298 -10.50 2.59 -14.16
N ILE A 299 -11.08 1.83 -13.24
CA ILE A 299 -10.44 0.66 -12.62
C ILE A 299 -11.25 -0.59 -12.93
N ALA A 300 -10.56 -1.72 -12.96
CA ALA A 300 -11.17 -3.04 -13.07
C ALA A 300 -10.50 -3.98 -12.07
N PHE A 301 -11.30 -4.79 -11.41
CA PHE A 301 -10.85 -5.87 -10.54
C PHE A 301 -11.75 -7.08 -10.75
N GLN A 302 -11.23 -8.27 -10.43
CA GLN A 302 -12.00 -9.51 -10.54
C GLN A 302 -12.81 -9.71 -9.25
N ILE A 303 -14.04 -10.20 -9.40
CA ILE A 303 -14.88 -10.61 -8.26
C ILE A 303 -14.40 -11.99 -7.81
N ASP A 304 -13.37 -12.01 -6.98
CA ASP A 304 -12.67 -13.23 -6.54
C ASP A 304 -12.35 -13.28 -5.04
N ASN A 305 -12.85 -12.35 -4.24
CA ASN A 305 -12.58 -12.24 -2.82
C ASN A 305 -13.82 -11.79 -2.02
N PRO A 306 -14.64 -12.73 -1.50
CA PRO A 306 -15.82 -12.39 -0.70
C PRO A 306 -15.48 -11.53 0.52
N GLY A 307 -16.12 -10.38 0.65
CA GLY A 307 -15.88 -9.43 1.74
C GLY A 307 -16.58 -8.09 1.53
N SER A 308 -16.44 -7.20 2.51
CA SER A 308 -16.84 -5.79 2.39
C SER A 308 -15.57 -4.95 2.30
N TRP A 309 -15.30 -4.38 1.14
CA TRP A 309 -14.02 -3.71 0.83
C TRP A 309 -14.21 -2.20 0.72
N LEU A 310 -13.47 -1.44 1.52
CA LEU A 310 -13.48 0.02 1.45
C LEU A 310 -12.75 0.49 0.19
N MET A 311 -13.32 1.47 -0.50
CA MET A 311 -12.65 2.24 -1.56
C MET A 311 -12.82 3.71 -1.22
N HIS A 312 -11.71 4.42 -1.00
CA HIS A 312 -11.76 5.78 -0.48
C HIS A 312 -10.63 6.66 -1.03
N CYS A 313 -10.78 7.97 -0.90
CA CYS A 313 -9.65 8.88 -1.06
C CYS A 313 -8.67 8.69 0.10
N HIS A 314 -7.39 8.51 -0.21
CA HIS A 314 -6.36 8.31 0.81
C HIS A 314 -5.77 9.63 1.37
N VAL A 315 -6.40 10.77 1.07
CA VAL A 315 -6.21 12.01 1.82
C VAL A 315 -7.08 11.91 3.07
N ALA A 316 -6.48 11.95 4.27
CA ALA A 316 -7.17 11.67 5.53
C ALA A 316 -8.39 12.58 5.72
N TRP A 317 -8.25 13.88 5.42
CA TRP A 317 -9.35 14.83 5.50
C TRP A 317 -10.55 14.40 4.65
N HIS A 318 -10.30 13.97 3.41
CA HIS A 318 -11.37 13.55 2.51
C HIS A 318 -12.01 12.22 2.95
N ALA A 319 -11.23 11.29 3.50
CA ALA A 319 -11.76 10.05 4.08
C ALA A 319 -12.67 10.36 5.28
N SER A 320 -12.21 11.19 6.22
CA SER A 320 -12.99 11.70 7.35
C SER A 320 -14.24 12.49 6.91
N GLU A 321 -14.20 13.20 5.78
CA GLU A 321 -15.37 13.88 5.18
C GLU A 321 -16.34 12.92 4.46
N GLY A 322 -15.98 11.65 4.30
CA GLY A 322 -16.82 10.61 3.71
C GLY A 322 -16.62 10.39 2.21
N LEU A 323 -15.49 10.80 1.62
CA LEU A 323 -15.12 10.47 0.24
C LEU A 323 -14.70 8.99 0.14
N ALA A 324 -15.70 8.13 0.30
CA ALA A 324 -15.56 6.70 0.41
C ALA A 324 -16.81 5.99 -0.11
N LEU A 325 -16.61 4.74 -0.51
CA LEU A 325 -17.66 3.77 -0.78
C LEU A 325 -17.23 2.41 -0.26
N GLN A 326 -18.18 1.50 -0.09
CA GLN A 326 -17.90 0.10 0.20
C GLN A 326 -18.36 -0.79 -0.97
N VAL A 327 -17.55 -1.78 -1.30
CA VAL A 327 -17.89 -2.85 -2.24
C VAL A 327 -18.24 -4.09 -1.42
N VAL A 328 -19.53 -4.42 -1.36
CA VAL A 328 -19.99 -5.69 -0.77
C VAL A 328 -19.88 -6.78 -1.83
N GLU A 329 -18.80 -7.55 -1.76
CA GLU A 329 -18.44 -8.55 -2.75
C GLU A 329 -18.92 -9.94 -2.33
N SER A 330 -19.74 -10.58 -3.17
CA SER A 330 -20.21 -11.95 -2.95
C SER A 330 -20.80 -12.19 -1.55
N GLU A 331 -21.70 -11.30 -1.10
CA GLU A 331 -22.24 -11.25 0.28
C GLU A 331 -22.59 -12.62 0.88
N GLY A 332 -23.33 -13.45 0.14
CA GLY A 332 -23.74 -14.78 0.60
C GLY A 332 -22.60 -15.77 0.89
N LYS A 333 -21.36 -15.44 0.49
CA LYS A 333 -20.15 -16.24 0.75
C LYS A 333 -19.31 -15.71 1.91
N ILE A 334 -19.57 -14.50 2.42
CA ILE A 334 -18.74 -13.88 3.47
C ILE A 334 -18.74 -14.72 4.75
N LEU A 335 -19.92 -14.99 5.32
CA LEU A 335 -20.04 -15.76 6.57
C LEU A 335 -19.51 -17.20 6.44
N PRO A 336 -19.83 -17.97 5.37
CA PRO A 336 -19.20 -19.26 5.13
C PRO A 336 -17.67 -19.21 5.07
N THR A 337 -17.11 -18.15 4.49
CA THR A 337 -15.67 -17.98 4.31
C THR A 337 -14.94 -17.68 5.62
N ILE A 338 -15.44 -16.72 6.41
CA ILE A 338 -14.77 -16.34 7.68
C ILE A 338 -15.01 -17.35 8.81
N GLY A 339 -16.09 -18.14 8.70
CA GLY A 339 -16.47 -19.18 9.64
C GLY A 339 -16.83 -18.66 11.04
N THR A 340 -17.15 -19.58 11.95
CA THR A 340 -17.58 -19.25 13.31
C THR A 340 -16.50 -18.55 14.14
N ALA A 341 -15.22 -18.89 13.92
CA ALA A 341 -14.10 -18.26 14.61
C ALA A 341 -13.94 -16.77 14.22
N GLY A 342 -14.10 -16.44 12.94
CA GLY A 342 -14.09 -15.05 12.47
C GLY A 342 -15.27 -14.26 13.05
N VAL A 343 -16.47 -14.85 13.04
CA VAL A 343 -17.67 -14.23 13.64
C VAL A 343 -17.51 -14.00 15.14
N SER A 344 -17.00 -14.98 15.90
CA SER A 344 -16.76 -14.83 17.34
C SER A 344 -15.80 -13.69 17.62
N THR A 345 -14.67 -13.64 16.91
CA THR A 345 -13.66 -12.58 17.09
C THR A 345 -14.25 -11.19 16.83
N PHE A 346 -15.07 -11.05 15.78
CA PHE A 346 -15.79 -9.80 15.49
C PHE A 346 -16.76 -9.42 16.62
N GLN A 347 -17.56 -10.38 17.09
CA GLN A 347 -18.54 -10.16 18.15
C GLN A 347 -17.88 -9.78 19.47
N ASP A 348 -16.79 -10.44 19.83
CA ASP A 348 -16.03 -10.16 21.06
C ASP A 348 -15.47 -8.73 21.05
N THR A 349 -14.85 -8.33 19.93
CA THR A 349 -14.32 -6.96 19.75
C THR A 349 -15.44 -5.91 19.82
N CYS A 350 -16.58 -6.18 19.17
CA CYS A 350 -17.74 -5.28 19.23
C CYS A 350 -18.40 -5.22 20.61
N ALA A 351 -18.40 -6.33 21.36
CA ALA A 351 -18.91 -6.34 22.73
C ALA A 351 -18.03 -5.47 23.65
N ALA A 352 -16.70 -5.55 23.52
CA ALA A 352 -15.78 -4.69 24.24
C ALA A 352 -15.94 -3.21 23.87
N TRP A 353 -16.06 -2.91 22.57
CA TRP A 353 -16.33 -1.55 22.10
C TRP A 353 -17.63 -0.98 22.67
N ASN A 354 -18.74 -1.71 22.56
CA ASN A 354 -20.04 -1.28 23.07
C ASN A 354 -20.08 -1.12 24.60
N ALA A 355 -19.22 -1.83 25.33
CA ALA A 355 -19.07 -1.66 26.77
C ALA A 355 -18.32 -0.37 27.13
N TRP A 356 -17.43 0.12 26.25
CA TRP A 356 -16.62 1.31 26.46
C TRP A 356 -17.28 2.59 25.95
N THR A 357 -17.97 2.56 24.80
CA THR A 357 -18.56 3.77 24.19
C THR A 357 -19.44 4.63 25.10
N PRO A 358 -20.22 4.11 26.07
CA PRO A 358 -20.99 4.96 26.97
C PRO A 358 -20.14 5.87 27.88
N THR A 359 -18.84 5.56 28.03
CA THR A 359 -17.88 6.34 28.82
C THR A 359 -16.81 7.02 27.97
N GLU A 360 -16.96 7.01 26.63
CA GLU A 360 -16.00 7.65 25.75
C GLU A 360 -15.95 9.17 25.98
N PRO A 361 -14.74 9.76 26.07
CA PRO A 361 -14.61 11.19 26.31
C PRO A 361 -14.96 12.04 25.09
N PHE A 362 -14.86 11.46 23.89
CA PHE A 362 -15.05 12.16 22.62
C PHE A 362 -15.95 11.31 21.71
N PRO A 363 -17.14 11.81 21.33
CA PRO A 363 -17.96 11.13 20.34
C PRO A 363 -17.27 11.19 18.97
N GLN A 364 -17.57 10.20 18.12
CA GLN A 364 -17.17 10.26 16.71
C GLN A 364 -17.73 11.53 16.04
N ASP A 365 -16.85 12.30 15.39
CA ASP A 365 -17.18 13.59 14.76
C ASP A 365 -16.77 13.68 13.28
N ASP A 366 -16.47 12.53 12.66
CA ASP A 366 -16.17 12.35 11.24
C ASP A 366 -16.82 11.05 10.69
N SER A 367 -16.40 10.58 9.51
CA SER A 367 -16.91 9.35 8.89
C SER A 367 -16.55 8.06 9.63
N GLY A 368 -15.54 8.08 10.50
CA GLY A 368 -15.05 6.94 11.29
C GLY A 368 -13.92 6.13 10.66
N ILE A 369 -13.47 6.46 9.45
CA ILE A 369 -12.44 5.76 8.67
C ILE A 369 -11.19 6.61 8.39
#